data_AF-A0A7J9YT09-F1
#
_entry.id   AF-A0A7J9YT09-F1
#
_cell.length_a   1.000
_cell.length_b   1.000
_cell.length_c   1.000
_cell.angle_alpha   90.00
_cell.angle_beta   90.00
_cell.angle_gamma   90.00
#
_symmetry.space_group_name_H-M   'P 1'
#
loop_
_entity.id
_entity.type
_entity.pdbx_description
1 polymer ?
#
loop_
_entity_poly.entity_id
_entity_poly.type
_entity_poly.pdbx_seq_one_letter_code
_entity_poly.pdbx_strand_id
1 'polypeptide(L)' 'MDEKREPDGDAITAVEAADVLSELRAERALAAVAGLTEIPSYMADLEQEIEAVRYLYVLTAVTEIATVRAEVSGPQVG' A
#
# COMPACT_ATOMS: atom_id res chain seq x y z
N MET A 1 -15.99 31.49 -8.63
CA MET A 1 -15.42 31.14 -9.95
C MET A 1 -14.04 30.59 -9.68
N ASP A 2 -13.73 29.31 -9.74
CA ASP A 2 -14.53 28.10 -9.87
C ASP A 2 -13.86 27.09 -8.94
N GLU A 3 -14.55 26.72 -7.87
CA GLU A 3 -14.19 25.57 -7.05
C GLU A 3 -14.69 24.35 -7.81
N LYS A 4 -13.83 23.78 -8.64
CA LYS A 4 -14.07 22.47 -9.24
C LYS A 4 -13.02 21.50 -8.69
N ARG A 5 -13.18 21.10 -7.43
CA ARG A 5 -12.50 19.94 -6.88
C ARG A 5 -13.23 18.68 -7.37
N GLU A 6 -12.70 18.09 -8.42
CA GLU A 6 -12.94 16.72 -8.89
C GLU A 6 -11.68 15.88 -8.63
N PRO A 7 -11.76 14.56 -8.42
CA PRO A 7 -12.63 13.79 -7.52
C PRO A 7 -11.92 13.50 -6.18
N ASP A 8 -12.68 13.20 -5.11
CA ASP A 8 -12.10 12.60 -3.90
C ASP A 8 -11.64 11.16 -4.20
N GLY A 9 -10.34 10.96 -4.09
CA GLY A 9 -9.63 9.70 -4.32
C GLY A 9 -8.15 9.95 -4.05
N ASP A 10 -7.83 10.27 -2.79
CA ASP A 10 -6.45 10.53 -2.38
C ASP A 10 -5.59 9.31 -2.72
N ALA A 11 -4.43 9.57 -3.33
CA ALA A 11 -3.47 8.50 -3.59
C ALA A 11 -3.02 7.91 -2.26
N ILE A 12 -3.06 6.59 -2.12
CA ILE A 12 -2.62 5.90 -0.89
C ILE A 12 -1.18 6.31 -0.57
N THR A 13 -0.95 6.71 0.68
CA THR A 13 0.37 7.04 1.20
C THR A 13 1.16 5.78 1.54
N ALA A 14 2.47 5.93 1.74
CA ALA A 14 3.33 4.85 2.22
C ALA A 14 2.90 4.33 3.60
N VAL A 15 2.40 5.21 4.47
CA VAL A 15 1.93 4.81 5.79
C VAL A 15 0.65 4.00 5.68
N GLU A 16 -0.33 4.46 4.90
CA GLU A 16 -1.58 3.71 4.69
C GLU A 16 -1.33 2.35 4.03
N ALA A 17 -0.44 2.27 3.04
CA ALA A 17 -0.07 0.99 2.43
C ALA A 17 0.63 0.05 3.44
N ALA A 18 1.40 0.58 4.39
CA ALA A 18 2.02 -0.20 5.45
C ALA A 18 0.98 -0.73 6.45
N ASP A 19 -0.03 0.07 6.79
CA ASP A 19 -1.13 -0.33 7.67
C ASP A 19 -1.94 -1.47 7.05
N VAL A 20 -2.34 -1.32 5.77
CA VAL A 20 -3.04 -2.38 5.02
C VAL A 20 -2.20 -3.67 4.97
N LEU A 21 -0.89 -3.55 4.73
CA LEU A 21 0.00 -4.72 4.73
C LEU A 21 0.09 -5.40 6.10
N SER A 22 0.00 -4.63 7.19
CA SER A 22 -0.07 -5.16 8.55
C SER A 22 -1.38 -5.92 8.79
N GLU A 23 -2.50 -5.37 8.35
CA GLU A 23 -3.82 -6.01 8.44
C GLU A 23 -3.87 -7.33 7.66
N LEU A 24 -3.41 -7.36 6.41
CA LEU A 24 -3.38 -8.58 5.59
C LEU A 24 -2.49 -9.67 6.20
N ARG A 25 -1.38 -9.29 6.84
CA ARG A 25 -0.53 -10.24 7.58
C ARG A 25 -1.22 -10.80 8.81
N ALA A 26 -1.99 -9.97 9.51
CA ALA A 26 -2.81 -10.41 10.63
C ALA A 26 -3.93 -11.35 10.16
N GLU A 27 -4.60 -11.03 9.05
CA GLU A 27 -5.59 -11.89 8.41
C GLU A 27 -5.00 -13.25 8.04
N ARG A 28 -3.83 -13.28 7.41
CA ARG A 28 -3.12 -14.54 7.08
C ARG A 28 -2.82 -15.38 8.31
N ALA A 29 -2.46 -14.75 9.43
CA ALA A 29 -2.25 -15.46 10.70
C ALA A 29 -3.57 -16.00 11.27
N LEU A 30 -4.65 -15.22 11.21
CA LEU A 30 -5.98 -15.63 11.64
C LEU A 30 -6.54 -16.77 10.76
N ALA A 31 -6.31 -16.73 9.45
CA ALA A 31 -6.70 -17.76 8.50
C ALA A 31 -6.09 -19.13 8.86
N ALA A 32 -4.83 -19.14 9.31
CA ALA A 32 -4.18 -20.36 9.80
C ALA A 32 -4.85 -20.91 11.06
N VAL A 33 -5.22 -20.05 12.01
CA VAL A 33 -5.93 -20.46 13.24
C VAL A 33 -7.36 -20.93 12.94
N ALA A 34 -8.02 -20.31 11.97
CA ALA A 34 -9.38 -20.62 11.55
C ALA A 34 -9.49 -21.83 10.60
N GLY A 35 -8.36 -22.43 10.18
CA GLY A 35 -8.34 -23.56 9.26
C GLY A 35 -8.67 -23.20 7.80
N LEU A 36 -8.61 -21.91 7.44
CA LEU A 36 -8.87 -21.43 6.08
C LEU A 36 -7.70 -21.70 5.12
N THR A 37 -6.56 -22.19 5.62
CA THR A 37 -5.43 -22.61 4.79
C THR A 37 -5.77 -23.75 3.85
N GLU A 38 -6.81 -24.53 4.15
CA GLU A 38 -7.32 -25.62 3.32
C GLU A 38 -8.21 -25.13 2.17
N ILE A 39 -8.42 -23.82 2.03
CA ILE A 39 -9.19 -23.20 0.94
C ILE A 39 -8.20 -22.51 -0.01
N PRO A 40 -7.74 -23.20 -1.09
CA PRO A 40 -6.64 -22.70 -1.91
C PRO A 40 -6.94 -21.39 -2.64
N SER A 41 -8.19 -21.18 -3.06
CA SER A 41 -8.60 -19.94 -3.73
C SER A 41 -8.49 -18.74 -2.80
N TYR A 42 -8.95 -18.87 -1.56
CA TYR A 42 -8.86 -17.82 -0.55
C TYR A 42 -7.39 -17.47 -0.23
N MET A 43 -6.55 -18.49 -0.04
CA MET A 43 -5.12 -18.27 0.22
C MET A 43 -4.39 -17.65 -0.98
N ALA A 44 -4.78 -18.01 -2.20
CA ALA A 44 -4.21 -17.42 -3.41
C ALA A 44 -4.61 -15.95 -3.57
N ASP A 45 -5.87 -15.62 -3.29
CA ASP A 45 -6.36 -14.24 -3.33
C ASP A 45 -5.65 -13.39 -2.26
N LEU A 46 -5.55 -13.90 -1.03
CA LEU A 46 -4.88 -13.21 0.08
C LEU A 46 -3.38 -12.97 -0.20
N GLU A 47 -2.68 -13.94 -0.78
CA GLU A 47 -1.27 -13.75 -1.15
C GLU A 47 -1.13 -12.76 -2.31
N GLN A 48 -2.03 -12.79 -3.29
CA GLN A 48 -2.05 -11.82 -4.39
C GLN A 48 -2.25 -10.39 -3.89
N GLU A 49 -3.15 -10.21 -2.92
CA GLU A 49 -3.41 -8.91 -2.30
C GLU A 49 -2.21 -8.41 -1.49
N ILE A 50 -1.59 -9.29 -0.68
CA ILE A 50 -0.35 -8.98 0.06
C ILE A 50 0.75 -8.49 -0.90
N GLU A 51 0.94 -9.17 -2.03
CA GLU A 51 1.95 -8.78 -3.02
C GLU A 51 1.59 -7.46 -3.72
N ALA A 52 0.32 -7.25 -4.08
CA ALA A 52 -0.13 -5.99 -4.66
C ALA A 52 0.12 -4.79 -3.74
N VAL A 53 -0.22 -4.92 -2.45
CA VAL A 53 -0.03 -3.86 -1.45
C VAL A 53 1.46 -3.65 -1.16
N ARG A 54 2.29 -4.69 -1.19
CA ARG A 54 3.75 -4.55 -1.11
C ARG A 54 4.31 -3.69 -2.24
N TYR A 55 3.87 -3.90 -3.48
CA TYR A 55 4.31 -3.06 -4.60
C TYR A 55 3.85 -1.61 -4.42
N LEU A 56 2.61 -1.39 -3.97
CA LEU A 56 2.10 -0.06 -3.68
C LEU A 56 2.94 0.63 -2.60
N TYR A 57 3.21 -0.04 -1.49
CA TYR A 57 4.06 0.50 -0.42
C TYR A 57 5.45 0.93 -0.93
N VAL A 58 6.10 0.11 -1.74
CA VAL A 58 7.43 0.45 -2.29
C VAL A 58 7.34 1.68 -3.20
N LEU A 59 6.35 1.72 -4.09
CA LEU A 59 6.17 2.84 -5.02
C LEU A 59 5.89 4.14 -4.27
N THR A 60 5.00 4.12 -3.29
CA THR A 60 4.61 5.30 -2.52
C THR A 60 5.75 5.75 -1.60
N ALA A 61 6.41 4.84 -0.90
CA ALA A 61 7.54 5.16 -0.04
C ALA A 61 8.70 5.80 -0.82
N VAL A 62 9.07 5.25 -1.98
CA VAL A 62 10.14 5.82 -2.81
C VAL A 62 9.74 7.19 -3.35
N THR A 63 8.49 7.36 -3.78
CA THR A 63 7.98 8.64 -4.29
C THR A 63 7.97 9.71 -3.21
N GLU A 64 7.44 9.41 -2.03
CA GLU A 64 7.40 10.33 -0.90
C GLU A 64 8.80 10.73 -0.44
N ILE A 65 9.74 9.79 -0.34
CA ILE A 65 11.14 10.09 -0.01
C ILE A 65 11.77 11.01 -1.07
N ALA A 66 11.52 10.75 -2.35
CA ALA A 66 12.02 11.59 -3.42
C ALA A 66 11.44 13.02 -3.35
N THR A 67 10.15 13.15 -3.07
CA THR A 67 9.47 14.44 -2.86
C THR A 67 10.07 15.20 -1.69
N VAL A 68 10.17 14.58 -0.51
CA VAL A 68 10.76 15.20 0.69
C VAL A 68 12.22 15.61 0.42
N ARG A 69 13.00 14.77 -0.27
CA ARG A 69 14.38 15.12 -0.64
C ARG A 69 14.43 16.33 -1.58
N ALA A 70 13.53 16.42 -2.55
CA ALA A 70 13.46 17.54 -3.47
C ALA A 70 13.07 18.85 -2.77
N GLU A 71 12.19 18.79 -1.76
CA GLU A 71 11.82 19.94 -0.94
C GLU A 71 12.99 20.44 -0.07
N VAL A 72 13.77 19.51 0.50
CA VAL A 72 14.90 19.84 1.39
C VAL A 72 16.15 20.27 0.62
N SER A 73 16.46 19.62 -0.49
CA SER A 73 17.75 19.76 -1.20
C SER A 73 17.63 20.38 -2.60
N GLY A 74 16.42 20.72 -3.05
CA GLY A 74 16.14 21.03 -4.45
C GLY A 74 16.05 19.76 -5.33
N PRO A 75 15.52 19.87 -6.57
CA PRO A 75 15.45 18.74 -7.48
C PRO A 75 16.83 18.16 -7.74
N GLN A 76 17.03 16.89 -7.40
CA GLN A 76 18.28 16.21 -7.70
C GLN A 76 18.28 15.80 -9.16
N VAL A 77 18.85 16.67 -10.00
CA VAL A 77 19.17 16.34 -11.39
C VAL A 77 20.41 15.45 -11.38
N GLY A 78 20.25 14.22 -11.87
CA GLY A 78 21.36 13.29 -12.09
C GLY A 78 22.36 13.82 -13.11
#